data_AF-A0A6G1RXD3-F1
#
_entry.id   AF-A0A6G1RXD3-F1
#
_cell.length_a   1.000
_cell.length_b   1.000
_cell.length_c   1.000
_cell.angle_alpha   90.00
_cell.angle_beta   90.00
_cell.angle_gamma   90.00
#
_symmetry.space_group_name_H-M   'P 1'
#
loop_
_entity.id
_entity.type
_entity.pdbx_description
1 polymer ?
#
loop_
_entity_poly.entity_id
_entity_poly.type
_entity_poly.pdbx_seq_one_letter_code
_entity_poly.pdbx_strand_id
1 'polypeptide(L)'
;RFDAFCFSSALRGEVFYLDRPAGMTLEEAKQSCLDAGAEIAHVGQLYSAWKFLGLDRCDAGWLADGSIRYPIAKPRANCGPAEPGVRSFGFPSKGRFGVFCYKER
;
A
#
# COMPACT_ATOMS: atom_id res chain seq x y z
N ARG A 1 1.24 20.80 5.66
CA ARG A 1 1.90 19.79 6.52
C ARG A 1 2.46 18.74 5.57
N PHE A 2 3.78 18.61 5.46
CA PHE A 2 4.43 17.65 4.57
C PHE A 2 4.98 16.52 5.43
N ASP A 3 4.61 15.28 5.13
CA ASP A 3 5.17 14.11 5.81
C ASP A 3 6.50 13.77 5.14
N ALA A 4 7.58 14.34 5.66
CA ALA A 4 8.94 14.00 5.23
C ALA A 4 9.28 12.61 5.79
N PHE A 5 9.00 11.58 5.01
CA PHE A 5 9.43 10.25 5.38
C PHE A 5 10.89 10.01 4.95
N CYS A 6 11.79 9.87 5.93
CA CYS A 6 13.19 9.52 5.70
C CYS A 6 13.32 7.98 5.70
N PHE A 7 13.20 7.34 4.54
CA PHE A 7 13.42 5.90 4.40
C PHE A 7 14.88 5.65 4.00
N SER A 8 15.75 5.48 5.00
CA SER A 8 17.19 5.32 4.82
C SER A 8 17.63 3.87 4.58
N SER A 9 16.72 2.89 4.59
CA SER A 9 17.08 1.47 4.46
C SER A 9 16.02 0.64 3.73
N ALA A 10 16.48 -0.47 3.13
CA ALA A 10 15.62 -1.48 2.54
C ALA A 10 14.76 -2.16 3.62
N LEU A 11 13.56 -2.60 3.24
CA LEU A 11 12.66 -3.34 4.12
C LEU A 11 13.31 -4.60 4.67
N ARG A 12 13.10 -4.87 5.97
CA ARG A 12 13.46 -6.14 6.63
C ARG A 12 12.38 -7.22 6.47
N GLY A 13 11.39 -6.96 5.64
CA GLY A 13 10.24 -7.82 5.43
C GLY A 13 9.70 -7.69 4.01
N GLU A 14 8.48 -8.18 3.81
CA GLU A 14 7.79 -8.11 2.53
C GLU A 14 6.49 -7.33 2.64
N VAL A 15 6.18 -6.58 1.58
CA VAL A 15 4.86 -5.96 1.39
C VAL A 15 4.13 -6.73 0.31
N PHE A 16 2.95 -7.25 0.63
CA PHE A 16 2.09 -7.98 -0.29
C PHE A 16 0.67 -7.41 -0.29
N TYR A 17 -0.12 -7.75 -1.30
CA TYR A 17 -1.46 -7.22 -1.49
C TYR A 17 -2.51 -8.31 -1.29
N LEU A 18 -3.53 -8.02 -0.49
CA LEU A 18 -4.72 -8.85 -0.34
C LEU A 18 -5.93 -8.09 -0.88
N ASP A 19 -6.86 -8.83 -1.48
CA ASP A 19 -8.10 -8.28 -2.01
C ASP A 19 -9.26 -9.25 -1.78
N ARG A 20 -10.49 -8.72 -1.84
CA ARG A 20 -11.73 -9.48 -1.81
C ARG A 20 -12.64 -8.96 -2.94
N PRO A 21 -13.52 -9.78 -3.55
CA PRO A 21 -14.38 -9.32 -4.64
C PRO A 21 -15.24 -8.09 -4.32
N ALA A 22 -15.64 -7.93 -3.06
CA ALA A 22 -16.42 -6.76 -2.59
C ALA A 22 -15.53 -5.60 -2.10
N GLY A 23 -14.20 -5.72 -2.17
CA GLY A 23 -13.24 -4.91 -1.42
C GLY A 23 -13.41 -5.05 0.10
N MET A 24 -12.62 -4.30 0.86
CA MET A 24 -12.64 -4.29 2.32
C MET A 24 -12.74 -2.87 2.86
N THR A 25 -13.42 -2.67 3.99
CA THR A 25 -13.26 -1.46 4.81
C THR A 25 -11.89 -1.46 5.49
N LEU A 26 -11.46 -0.33 6.07
CA LEU A 26 -10.18 -0.25 6.77
C LEU A 26 -10.06 -1.30 7.90
N GLU A 27 -11.14 -1.52 8.65
CA GLU A 27 -11.12 -2.51 9.75
C GLU A 27 -11.08 -3.95 9.22
N GLU A 28 -11.83 -4.26 8.17
CA GLU A 28 -11.77 -5.57 7.50
C GLU A 28 -10.38 -5.83 6.86
N ALA A 29 -9.76 -4.78 6.33
CA ALA A 29 -8.42 -4.80 5.75
C ALA A 29 -7.35 -5.09 6.81
N LYS A 30 -7.40 -4.41 7.96
CA LYS A 30 -6.54 -4.71 9.12
C LYS A 30 -6.68 -6.15 9.54
N GLN A 31 -7.91 -6.62 9.73
CA GLN A 31 -8.17 -8.00 10.14
C GLN A 31 -7.63 -9.01 9.12
N SER A 32 -7.79 -8.74 7.82
CA SER A 32 -7.29 -9.65 6.77
C SER A 32 -5.77 -9.78 6.77
N CYS A 33 -5.03 -8.71 7.09
CA CYS A 33 -3.58 -8.82 7.26
C CYS A 33 -3.23 -9.66 8.50
N LEU A 34 -3.93 -9.47 9.61
CA LEU A 34 -3.73 -10.24 10.85
C LEU A 34 -4.00 -11.74 10.62
N ASP A 35 -5.08 -12.07 9.91
CA ASP A 35 -5.44 -13.45 9.55
C ASP A 35 -4.35 -14.12 8.68
N ALA A 36 -3.60 -13.33 7.92
CA ALA A 36 -2.46 -13.78 7.12
C ALA A 36 -1.12 -13.81 7.90
N GLY A 37 -1.14 -13.55 9.21
CA GLY A 37 0.07 -13.47 10.04
C GLY A 37 0.96 -12.28 9.69
N ALA A 38 0.34 -11.15 9.35
CA ALA A 38 0.97 -9.90 8.95
C ALA A 38 0.25 -8.70 9.60
N GLU A 39 0.78 -7.50 9.41
CA GLU A 39 0.14 -6.26 9.83
C GLU A 39 -0.26 -5.44 8.61
N ILE A 40 -1.21 -4.51 8.74
CA ILE A 40 -1.46 -3.56 7.66
C ILE A 40 -0.22 -2.71 7.42
N ALA A 41 0.19 -2.57 6.16
CA ALA A 41 1.42 -1.88 5.83
C ALA A 41 1.33 -0.40 6.19
N HIS A 42 2.39 0.12 6.81
CA HIS A 42 2.60 1.55 6.92
C HIS A 42 2.96 2.15 5.57
N VAL A 43 2.67 3.44 5.40
CA VAL A 43 3.07 4.23 4.23
C VAL A 43 4.54 4.00 3.90
N GLY A 44 5.39 3.99 4.92
CA GLY A 44 6.81 3.84 4.70
C GLY A 44 7.28 2.48 4.22
N GLN A 45 6.59 1.43 4.63
CA GLN A 45 6.85 0.10 4.09
C GLN A 45 6.42 0.07 2.62
N LEU A 46 5.26 0.62 2.25
CA LEU A 46 4.85 0.69 0.84
C LEU A 46 5.87 1.46 -0.03
N TYR A 47 6.31 2.64 0.41
CA TYR A 47 7.30 3.44 -0.33
C TYR A 47 8.65 2.73 -0.43
N SER A 48 9.11 2.08 0.63
CA SER A 48 10.36 1.32 0.61
C SER A 48 10.27 0.12 -0.31
N ALA A 49 9.14 -0.60 -0.31
CA ALA A 49 8.90 -1.73 -1.22
C ALA A 49 8.87 -1.28 -2.68
N TRP A 50 8.18 -0.18 -2.97
CA TRP A 50 8.18 0.42 -4.31
C TRP A 50 9.60 0.83 -4.74
N LYS A 51 10.31 1.57 -3.88
CA LYS A 51 11.60 2.19 -4.23
C LYS A 51 12.74 1.18 -4.37
N PHE A 52 12.82 0.21 -3.47
CA PHE A 52 13.97 -0.69 -3.35
C PHE A 52 13.69 -2.10 -3.85
N LEU A 53 12.44 -2.56 -3.80
CA LEU A 53 12.05 -3.91 -4.23
C LEU A 53 11.26 -3.90 -5.56
N GLY A 54 10.99 -2.71 -6.12
CA GLY A 54 10.28 -2.58 -7.39
C GLY A 54 8.80 -2.96 -7.33
N LEU A 55 8.17 -2.85 -6.17
CA LEU A 55 6.74 -3.15 -6.01
C LEU A 55 5.90 -2.31 -6.97
N ASP A 56 5.13 -2.99 -7.81
CA ASP A 56 4.26 -2.41 -8.83
C ASP A 56 2.86 -3.02 -8.76
N ARG A 57 1.86 -2.20 -8.46
CA ARG A 57 0.45 -2.60 -8.36
C ARG A 57 -0.44 -1.41 -8.73
N CYS A 58 -1.35 -1.63 -9.68
CA CYS A 58 -2.29 -0.63 -10.16
C CYS A 58 -3.65 -0.66 -9.43
N ASP A 59 -3.72 -1.39 -8.32
CA ASP A 59 -4.92 -1.52 -7.51
C ASP A 59 -4.77 -0.72 -6.22
N ALA A 60 -5.79 0.06 -5.91
CA ALA A 60 -5.85 0.88 -4.72
C ALA A 60 -5.96 0.00 -3.47
N GLY A 61 -5.22 0.33 -2.41
CA GLY A 61 -5.26 -0.42 -1.16
C GLY A 61 -5.14 0.45 0.09
N TRP A 62 -5.75 -0.02 1.17
CA TRP A 62 -5.61 0.56 2.50
C TRP A 62 -4.19 0.44 3.03
N LEU A 63 -3.81 1.46 3.79
CA LEU A 63 -2.62 1.51 4.63
C LEU A 63 -2.98 1.84 6.08
N ALA A 64 -2.02 1.63 6.98
CA ALA A 64 -2.20 1.79 8.42
C ALA A 64 -2.69 3.18 8.86
N ASP A 65 -2.34 4.24 8.12
CA ASP A 65 -2.78 5.62 8.39
C ASP A 65 -4.23 5.89 7.94
N GLY A 66 -4.90 4.91 7.34
CA GLY A 66 -6.23 5.06 6.76
C GLY A 66 -6.22 5.76 5.40
N SER A 67 -5.06 5.94 4.78
CA SER A 67 -4.97 6.41 3.40
C SER A 67 -5.18 5.26 2.41
N ILE A 68 -5.65 5.60 1.21
CA ILE A 68 -5.66 4.70 0.07
C ILE A 68 -4.54 5.07 -0.89
N ARG A 69 -3.66 4.12 -1.17
CA ARG A 69 -2.52 4.32 -2.06
C ARG A 69 -2.29 3.14 -2.99
N TYR A 70 -1.49 3.34 -4.04
CA TYR A 70 -1.00 2.26 -4.90
C TYR A 70 0.37 2.62 -5.51
N PRO A 71 1.35 1.69 -5.55
CA PRO A 71 2.69 1.94 -6.08
C PRO A 71 2.82 1.57 -7.57
N ILE A 72 3.36 2.47 -8.40
CA ILE A 72 3.67 2.19 -9.81
C ILE A 72 5.18 2.31 -10.02
N ALA A 73 5.85 1.19 -10.25
CA ALA A 73 7.28 1.17 -10.62
C ALA A 73 7.46 1.21 -12.15
N LYS A 74 6.52 0.63 -12.90
CA LYS A 74 6.48 0.58 -14.36
C LYS A 74 5.23 1.32 -14.88
N PRO A 75 5.36 2.62 -15.22
CA PRO A 75 4.24 3.43 -15.69
C PRO A 75 3.58 2.82 -16.93
N ARG A 76 2.25 2.88 -16.98
CA ARG A 76 1.42 2.34 -18.06
C ARG A 76 0.07 3.02 -18.12
N ALA A 77 -0.58 2.92 -19.28
CA ALA A 77 -1.92 3.45 -19.48
C ALA A 77 -2.89 2.94 -18.39
N ASN A 78 -3.84 3.78 -17.98
CA ASN A 78 -4.87 3.53 -16.96
C ASN A 78 -4.36 3.40 -15.51
N CYS A 79 -3.06 3.55 -15.24
CA CYS A 79 -2.48 3.44 -13.90
C CYS A 79 -1.91 4.77 -13.37
N GLY A 80 -2.44 5.89 -13.86
CA GLY A 80 -1.96 7.23 -13.54
C GLY A 80 -1.03 7.81 -14.60
N PRO A 81 -0.23 8.83 -14.25
CA PRO A 81 0.62 9.55 -15.20
C PRO A 81 1.84 8.72 -15.61
N ALA A 82 2.61 9.23 -16.59
CA ALA A 82 3.68 8.51 -17.26
C ALA A 82 4.96 8.33 -16.40
N GLU A 83 5.01 8.90 -15.21
CA GLU A 83 6.12 8.78 -14.28
C GLU A 83 5.89 7.65 -13.26
N PRO A 84 6.95 7.03 -12.69
CA PRO A 84 6.82 6.14 -11.55
C PRO A 84 6.37 6.88 -10.27
N GLY A 85 5.86 6.14 -9.29
CA GLY A 85 5.64 6.64 -7.93
C GLY A 85 4.46 5.99 -7.21
N VAL A 86 4.36 6.30 -5.92
CA VAL A 86 3.20 5.94 -5.11
C VAL A 86 2.14 7.00 -5.28
N ARG A 87 0.93 6.57 -5.66
CA ARG A 87 -0.25 7.41 -5.86
C ARG A 87 -1.14 7.33 -4.64
N SER A 88 -1.90 8.39 -4.38
CA SER A 88 -2.79 8.48 -3.21
C SER A 88 -4.15 9.03 -3.62
N PHE A 89 -5.21 8.39 -3.12
CA PHE A 89 -6.58 8.93 -3.16
C PHE A 89 -6.94 9.68 -1.87
N GLY A 90 -5.97 9.90 -0.96
CA GLY A 90 -6.18 10.58 0.31
C GLY A 90 -6.77 9.65 1.39
N PHE A 91 -7.58 10.23 2.28
CA PHE A 91 -8.16 9.58 3.46
C PHE A 91 -9.68 9.52 3.33
N PRO A 92 -10.23 8.53 2.61
CA PRO A 92 -11.67 8.44 2.44
C PRO A 92 -12.36 8.07 3.77
N SER A 93 -13.47 8.73 4.07
CA SER A 93 -14.29 8.42 5.25
C SER A 93 -15.07 7.10 5.11
N LYS A 94 -15.32 6.67 3.87
CA LYS A 94 -15.99 5.42 3.50
C LYS A 94 -15.42 4.91 2.18
N GLY A 95 -15.35 3.59 2.02
CA GLY A 95 -14.92 2.96 0.78
C GLY A 95 -14.57 1.50 0.98
N ARG A 96 -14.46 0.76 -0.12
CA ARG A 96 -14.03 -0.64 -0.11
C ARG A 96 -12.91 -0.80 -1.13
N PHE A 97 -11.76 -1.28 -0.68
CA PHE A 97 -10.52 -1.41 -1.45
C PHE A 97 -9.79 -2.68 -1.03
N GLY A 98 -8.75 -3.08 -1.74
CA GLY A 98 -7.82 -4.08 -1.21
C GLY A 98 -6.96 -3.51 -0.07
N VAL A 99 -5.91 -4.22 0.31
CA VAL A 99 -5.01 -3.82 1.40
C VAL A 99 -3.59 -4.23 1.09
N PHE A 100 -2.64 -3.37 1.44
CA PHE A 100 -1.24 -3.75 1.50
C PHE A 100 -0.93 -4.23 2.92
N CYS A 101 -0.41 -5.45 3.04
CA CYS A 101 0.05 -6.02 4.30
C CYS A 101 1.57 -6.05 4.33
N TYR A 102 2.15 -5.99 5.53
CA TYR A 102 3.57 -6.13 5.77
C TYR A 102 3.83 -7.29 6.73
N LYS A 103 4.80 -8.14 6.37
CA LYS A 103 5.27 -9.23 7.22
C LYS A 103 6.77 -9.09 7.42
N GLU A 104 7.19 -9.00 8.67
CA GLU A 104 8.61 -9.07 9.04
C GLU A 104 9.14 -10.50 8.81
N ARG A 105 10.39 -10.62 8.35
CA ARG A 105 11.05 -11.91 8.12
C ARG A 105 11.74 -12.44 9.37
#